data_AF-A0A0G0XFV5-F1
#
_entry.id   AF-A0A0G0XFV5-F1
#
_cell.length_a   1.000
_cell.length_b   1.000
_cell.length_c   1.000
_cell.angle_alpha   90.00
_cell.angle_beta   90.00
_cell.angle_gamma   90.00
#
_symmetry.space_group_name_H-M   'P 1'
#
loop_
_entity.id
_entity.type
_entity.pdbx_description
1 polymer ?
#
loop_
_entity_poly.entity_id
_entity_poly.type
_entity_poly.pdbx_seq_one_letter_code
_entity_poly.pdbx_strand_id
1 'polypeptide(L)'
;SVIALMVYILIVLSVYKIIPVTLTLAGIAGFILSLGMAVDANVLIFARMREELKAGKTLNQAAHEGFSRAWLSIRDSHITTLIGALVLYIFTTSIVRGFALTLGIGVLTSLFTATIVTRNFLNLFVGPKSEKVKWLF
;
A
#
# COMPACT_ATOMS: atom_id res chain seq x y z
N SER A 1 12.09 -2.56 3.38
CA SER A 1 10.99 -1.64 3.73
C SER A 1 11.20 -0.21 3.21
N VAL A 2 12.36 0.42 3.44
CA VAL A 2 12.65 1.79 2.93
C VAL A 2 12.57 1.90 1.41
N ILE A 3 13.04 0.88 0.68
CA ILE A 3 13.01 0.85 -0.79
C ILE A 3 11.57 0.83 -1.35
N ALA A 4 10.66 0.09 -0.71
CA ALA A 4 9.25 0.04 -1.12
C ALA A 4 8.55 1.39 -0.91
N LEU A 5 8.88 2.08 0.19
CA LEU A 5 8.40 3.45 0.47
C LEU A 5 8.97 4.47 -0.52
N MET A 6 10.25 4.38 -0.89
CA MET A 6 10.83 5.26 -1.92
C MET A 6 10.15 5.11 -3.28
N VAL A 7 9.87 3.87 -3.70
CA VAL A 7 9.17 3.62 -4.96
C VAL A 7 7.74 4.17 -4.93
N TYR A 8 7.03 4.02 -3.80
CA TYR A 8 5.71 4.63 -3.62
C TYR A 8 5.74 6.15 -3.78
N ILE A 9 6.69 6.82 -3.10
CA ILE A 9 6.83 8.28 -3.16
C ILE A 9 7.12 8.74 -4.60
N LEU A 10 8.00 8.05 -5.32
CA LEU A 10 8.32 8.38 -6.72
C LEU A 10 7.12 8.23 -7.67
N ILE A 11 6.28 7.21 -7.46
CA ILE A 11 5.10 6.98 -8.28
C ILE A 11 4.03 8.05 -7.99
N VAL A 12 3.77 8.37 -6.72
CA VAL A 12 2.77 9.40 -6.38
C VAL A 12 3.17 10.77 -6.94
N LEU A 13 4.45 11.14 -6.83
CA LEU A 13 4.96 12.38 -7.44
C LEU A 13 4.86 12.38 -8.97
N SER A 14 5.05 11.23 -9.62
CA SER A 14 4.89 11.09 -11.07
C SER A 14 3.42 11.21 -11.51
N VAL A 15 2.49 10.65 -10.74
CA VAL A 15 1.04 10.76 -10.99
C VAL A 15 0.56 12.20 -10.82
N TYR A 16 1.06 12.93 -9.81
CA TYR A 16 0.75 14.35 -9.62
C TYR A 16 1.30 15.26 -10.74
N LYS A 17 2.30 14.79 -11.50
CA LYS A 17 2.78 15.50 -12.70
C LYS A 17 1.89 15.24 -13.92
N ILE A 18 1.27 14.07 -14.02
CA ILE A 18 0.44 13.64 -15.16
C ILE A 18 -1.01 14.12 -15.01
N ILE A 19 -1.55 14.08 -13.80
CA ILE A 19 -2.87 14.61 -13.47
C ILE A 19 -2.65 16.03 -12.94
N PRO A 20 -3.21 17.09 -13.56
CA PRO A 20 -3.06 18.47 -13.09
C PRO A 20 -3.85 18.69 -11.79
N VAL A 21 -3.36 18.10 -10.70
CA VAL A 21 -3.92 18.25 -9.36
C VAL A 21 -3.31 19.51 -8.75
N THR A 22 -4.14 20.49 -8.44
CA THR A 22 -3.69 21.68 -7.70
C THR A 22 -3.38 21.29 -6.26
N LEU A 23 -2.09 21.28 -5.90
CA LEU A 23 -1.60 21.08 -4.54
C LEU A 23 -1.94 22.30 -3.67
N THR A 24 -3.15 22.32 -3.13
CA THR A 24 -3.55 23.26 -2.08
C THR A 24 -3.09 22.76 -0.70
N LEU A 25 -3.16 23.60 0.33
CA LEU A 25 -2.83 23.19 1.71
C LEU A 25 -3.61 21.94 2.16
N ALA A 26 -4.90 21.89 1.81
CA ALA A 26 -5.76 20.73 2.06
C ALA A 26 -5.33 19.51 1.24
N GLY A 27 -4.87 19.71 0.01
CA GLY A 27 -4.31 18.65 -0.83
C GLY A 27 -3.01 18.04 -0.26
N ILE A 28 -2.13 18.88 0.30
CA ILE A 28 -0.90 18.42 0.98
C ILE A 28 -1.26 17.57 2.21
N ALA A 29 -2.28 17.96 2.98
CA ALA A 29 -2.75 17.16 4.11
C ALA A 29 -3.26 15.77 3.68
N GLY A 30 -3.99 15.69 2.55
CA GLY A 30 -4.45 14.42 1.98
C GLY A 30 -3.29 13.53 1.54
N PHE A 31 -2.27 14.13 0.94
CA PHE A 31 -1.03 13.44 0.57
C PHE A 31 -0.28 12.89 1.79
N ILE A 32 -0.06 13.70 2.84
CA ILE A 32 0.62 13.25 4.07
C ILE A 32 -0.15 12.11 4.74
N LEU A 33 -1.48 12.18 4.76
CA LEU A 33 -2.31 11.10 5.31
C LEU A 33 -2.14 9.81 4.51
N SER A 34 -2.08 9.89 3.17
CA SER A 34 -1.84 8.72 2.32
C SER A 34 -0.47 8.06 2.57
N LEU A 35 0.56 8.86 2.86
CA LEU A 35 1.87 8.36 3.28
C LEU A 35 1.79 7.62 4.63
N GLY A 36 1.08 8.18 5.60
CA GLY A 36 0.88 7.56 6.92
C GLY A 36 0.23 6.18 6.82
N MET A 37 -0.82 6.05 6.00
CA MET A 37 -1.49 4.76 5.78
C MET A 37 -0.59 3.74 5.07
N ALA A 38 0.27 4.19 4.15
CA ALA A 38 1.25 3.30 3.51
C ALA A 38 2.30 2.76 4.51
N VAL A 39 2.68 3.56 5.51
CA VAL A 39 3.57 3.11 6.60
C VAL A 39 2.85 2.16 7.55
N ASP A 40 1.60 2.46 7.90
CA ASP A 40 0.77 1.62 8.79
C ASP A 40 0.62 0.19 8.25
N ALA A 41 0.34 0.04 6.96
CA ALA A 41 0.25 -1.26 6.31
C ALA A 41 1.54 -2.09 6.45
N ASN A 42 2.70 -1.46 6.31
CA ASN A 42 3.99 -2.14 6.49
C ASN A 42 4.20 -2.59 7.94
N VAL A 43 3.92 -1.71 8.90
CA VAL A 43 4.04 -2.01 10.33
C VAL A 43 3.11 -3.16 10.73
N LEU A 44 1.89 -3.20 10.18
CA LEU A 44 0.91 -4.25 10.45
C LEU A 44 1.42 -5.62 9.97
N ILE A 45 2.00 -5.72 8.78
CA ILE A 45 2.60 -6.98 8.27
C ILE A 45 3.69 -7.46 9.24
N PHE A 46 4.59 -6.58 9.67
CA PHE A 46 5.65 -6.94 10.62
C PHE A 46 5.08 -7.36 11.98
N ALA A 47 4.04 -6.71 12.48
CA ALA A 47 3.38 -7.08 13.72
C ALA A 47 2.78 -8.49 13.63
N ARG A 48 2.06 -8.79 12.55
CA ARG A 48 1.43 -10.10 12.32
C ARG A 48 2.47 -11.21 12.13
N MET A 49 3.56 -10.94 11.41
CA MET A 49 4.69 -11.87 11.32
C MET A 49 5.32 -12.15 12.69
N ARG A 50 5.52 -11.13 13.53
CA ARG A 50 6.07 -11.31 14.88
C ARG A 50 5.15 -12.14 15.79
N GLU A 51 3.83 -12.03 15.63
CA GLU A 51 2.87 -12.88 16.34
C GLU A 51 3.01 -14.35 15.93
N GLU A 52 3.11 -14.63 14.63
CA GLU A 52 3.29 -16.01 14.13
C GLU A 52 4.64 -16.62 14.55
N LEU A 53 5.70 -15.81 14.59
CA LEU A 53 7.00 -16.24 15.13
C LEU A 53 6.94 -16.57 16.62
N LYS A 54 6.22 -15.76 17.41
CA LYS A 54 5.99 -16.03 18.84
C LYS A 54 5.14 -17.28 19.07
N ALA A 55 4.27 -17.62 18.13
CA ALA A 55 3.51 -18.87 18.13
C ALA A 55 4.36 -20.11 17.76
N GLY A 56 5.67 -19.95 17.55
CA GLY A 56 6.61 -21.05 17.28
C GLY A 56 6.70 -21.47 15.81
N LYS A 57 6.10 -20.71 14.88
CA LYS A 57 6.19 -21.02 13.45
C LYS A 57 7.58 -20.70 12.89
N THR A 58 7.99 -21.46 11.88
CA THR A 58 9.22 -21.18 11.13
C THR A 58 9.15 -19.82 10.45
N LEU A 59 10.30 -19.21 10.19
CA LEU A 59 10.36 -17.86 9.61
C LEU A 59 9.62 -17.74 8.27
N ASN A 60 9.67 -18.79 7.45
CA ASN A 60 8.97 -18.86 6.16
C ASN A 60 7.44 -18.96 6.34
N GLN A 61 6.98 -19.81 7.25
CA GLN A 61 5.55 -19.95 7.55
C GLN A 61 4.98 -18.68 8.18
N ALA A 62 5.72 -18.07 9.11
CA ALA A 62 5.32 -16.83 9.76
C ALA A 62 5.25 -15.65 8.76
N ALA A 63 6.14 -15.59 7.78
CA ALA A 63 6.08 -14.61 6.70
C ALA A 63 4.84 -14.80 5.81
N HIS A 64 4.57 -16.04 5.39
CA HIS A 64 3.43 -16.34 4.52
C HIS A 64 2.09 -16.09 5.22
N GLU A 65 1.93 -16.59 6.44
CA GLU A 65 0.69 -16.43 7.20
C GLU A 65 0.50 -15.01 7.73
N GLY A 66 1.58 -14.36 8.18
CA GLY A 66 1.55 -12.96 8.61
C GLY A 66 1.13 -12.04 7.46
N PHE A 67 1.62 -12.28 6.25
CA PHE A 67 1.21 -11.54 5.06
C PHE A 67 -0.26 -11.78 4.70
N SER A 68 -0.70 -13.04 4.65
CA SER A 68 -2.10 -13.40 4.33
C SER A 68 -3.10 -12.75 5.29
N ARG A 69 -2.81 -12.80 6.59
CA ARG A 69 -3.63 -12.17 7.64
C ARG A 69 -3.63 -10.65 7.55
N ALA A 70 -2.46 -10.04 7.36
CA ALA A 70 -2.35 -8.59 7.25
C ALA A 70 -3.03 -8.04 5.97
N TRP A 71 -2.98 -8.79 4.87
CA TRP A 71 -3.52 -8.37 3.57
C TRP A 71 -5.02 -8.07 3.63
N LEU A 72 -5.80 -8.90 4.34
CA LEU A 72 -7.24 -8.67 4.53
C LEU A 72 -7.50 -7.34 5.25
N SER A 73 -6.84 -7.08 6.38
CA SER A 73 -6.97 -5.80 7.10
C SER A 73 -6.52 -4.60 6.27
N ILE A 74 -5.42 -4.72 5.51
CA ILE A 74 -4.89 -3.63 4.67
C ILE A 74 -5.90 -3.28 3.57
N ARG A 75 -6.42 -4.31 2.88
CA ARG A 75 -7.41 -4.13 1.83
C ARG A 75 -8.67 -3.46 2.38
N ASP A 76 -9.19 -3.95 3.49
CA ASP A 76 -10.44 -3.44 4.05
C ASP A 76 -10.27 -1.98 4.52
N SER A 77 -9.13 -1.64 5.15
CA SER A 77 -8.77 -0.26 5.53
C SER A 77 -8.71 0.70 4.33
N HIS A 78 -8.07 0.29 3.24
CA HIS A 78 -8.01 1.11 2.03
C HIS A 78 -9.37 1.26 1.34
N ILE A 79 -10.19 0.22 1.31
CA ILE A 79 -11.57 0.30 0.77
C ILE A 79 -12.41 1.28 1.59
N THR A 80 -12.39 1.17 2.92
CA THR A 80 -13.11 2.11 3.79
C THR A 80 -12.63 3.55 3.58
N THR A 81 -11.33 3.74 3.41
CA THR A 81 -10.77 5.07 3.13
C THR A 81 -11.20 5.62 1.77
N LEU A 82 -11.28 4.79 0.74
CA LEU A 82 -11.79 5.20 -0.58
C LEU A 82 -13.26 5.59 -0.53
N ILE A 83 -14.07 4.85 0.22
CA ILE A 83 -15.48 5.19 0.46
C ILE A 83 -15.57 6.54 1.18
N GLY A 84 -14.76 6.75 2.23
CA GLY A 84 -14.70 8.03 2.95
C GLY A 84 -14.27 9.18 2.05
N ALA A 85 -13.23 9.00 1.24
CA ALA A 85 -12.76 10.00 0.28
C ALA A 85 -13.85 10.32 -0.76
N LEU A 86 -14.59 9.32 -1.26
CA LEU A 86 -15.68 9.52 -2.19
C LEU A 86 -16.83 10.33 -1.57
N VAL A 87 -17.24 9.99 -0.34
CA VAL A 87 -18.27 10.73 0.40
C VAL A 87 -17.82 12.18 0.62
N LEU A 88 -16.58 12.39 1.08
CA LEU A 88 -16.03 13.73 1.26
C LEU A 88 -16.05 14.50 -0.07
N TYR A 89 -15.62 13.90 -1.17
CA TYR A 89 -15.59 14.56 -2.47
C TYR A 89 -16.98 15.02 -2.94
N ILE A 90 -18.02 14.22 -2.74
CA ILE A 90 -19.38 14.53 -3.20
C ILE A 90 -20.08 15.54 -2.29
N PHE A 91 -20.01 15.33 -0.96
CA PHE A 91 -20.88 16.02 -0.01
C PHE A 91 -20.27 17.24 0.68
N THR A 92 -18.99 17.54 0.46
CA THR A 92 -18.30 18.65 1.16
C THR A 92 -17.91 19.83 0.26
N THR A 93 -17.40 20.89 0.90
CA THR A 93 -17.03 22.17 0.29
C THR A 93 -15.72 22.09 -0.50
N SER A 94 -15.45 23.10 -1.32
CA SER A 94 -14.35 23.15 -2.29
C SER A 94 -12.96 22.85 -1.71
N ILE A 95 -12.69 23.28 -0.48
CA ILE A 95 -11.40 23.06 0.20
C ILE A 95 -11.23 21.57 0.56
N VAL A 96 -12.27 20.94 1.11
CA VAL A 96 -12.26 19.54 1.52
C VAL A 96 -12.29 18.60 0.31
N ARG A 97 -12.85 19.02 -0.82
CA ARG A 97 -12.75 18.29 -2.09
C ARG A 97 -11.30 18.11 -2.56
N GLY A 98 -10.44 19.11 -2.38
CA GLY A 98 -9.01 19.01 -2.69
C GLY A 98 -8.28 17.99 -1.81
N PHE A 99 -8.62 17.94 -0.52
CA PHE A 99 -8.15 16.91 0.39
C PHE A 99 -8.65 15.50 -0.02
N ALA A 100 -9.94 15.36 -0.29
CA ALA A 100 -10.55 14.09 -0.67
C ALA A 100 -9.96 13.53 -1.97
N LEU A 101 -9.72 14.40 -2.96
CA LEU A 101 -9.17 14.00 -4.25
C LEU A 101 -7.70 13.55 -4.14
N THR A 102 -6.87 14.28 -3.37
CA THR A 102 -5.48 13.88 -3.14
C THR A 102 -5.36 12.61 -2.31
N LEU A 103 -6.21 12.44 -1.28
CA LEU A 103 -6.31 11.22 -0.48
C LEU A 103 -6.74 10.01 -1.35
N GLY A 104 -7.79 10.18 -2.16
CA GLY A 104 -8.29 9.14 -3.05
C GLY A 104 -7.24 8.70 -4.07
N ILE A 105 -6.55 9.66 -4.71
CA ILE A 105 -5.45 9.35 -5.63
C ILE A 105 -4.31 8.64 -4.89
N GLY A 106 -3.96 9.09 -3.67
CA GLY A 106 -2.90 8.47 -2.87
C GLY A 106 -3.18 7.01 -2.51
N VAL A 107 -4.43 6.69 -2.17
CA VAL A 107 -4.88 5.32 -1.85
C VAL A 107 -5.02 4.43 -3.09
N LEU A 108 -5.56 4.97 -4.20
CA LEU A 108 -5.61 4.22 -5.46
C LEU A 108 -4.20 3.91 -5.98
N THR A 109 -3.29 4.88 -5.87
CA THR A 109 -1.89 4.70 -6.24
C THR A 109 -1.19 3.72 -5.31
N SER A 110 -1.49 3.72 -3.99
CA SER A 110 -0.90 2.74 -3.06
C SER A 110 -1.38 1.33 -3.35
N LEU A 111 -2.67 1.13 -3.64
CA LEU A 111 -3.22 -0.18 -4.02
C LEU A 111 -2.65 -0.65 -5.36
N PHE A 112 -2.56 0.22 -6.36
CA PHE A 112 -1.97 -0.12 -7.66
C PHE A 112 -0.48 -0.47 -7.52
N THR A 113 0.27 0.30 -6.74
CA THR A 113 1.68 0.04 -6.44
C THR A 113 1.84 -1.25 -5.64
N ALA A 114 1.03 -1.49 -4.61
CA ALA A 114 1.07 -2.73 -3.83
C ALA A 114 0.70 -3.96 -4.68
N THR A 115 -0.18 -3.82 -5.67
CA THR A 115 -0.60 -4.95 -6.51
C THR A 115 0.38 -5.21 -7.66
N ILE A 116 0.93 -4.17 -8.28
CA ILE A 116 1.81 -4.30 -9.45
C ILE A 116 3.28 -4.31 -9.06
N VAL A 117 3.72 -3.43 -8.17
CA VAL A 117 5.13 -3.36 -7.75
C VAL A 117 5.44 -4.50 -6.79
N THR A 118 4.63 -4.80 -5.78
CA THR A 118 4.95 -5.93 -4.89
C THR A 118 4.93 -7.27 -5.63
N ARG A 119 4.03 -7.46 -6.60
CA ARG A 119 3.97 -8.68 -7.42
C ARG A 119 5.12 -8.77 -8.43
N ASN A 120 5.55 -7.67 -9.04
CA ASN A 120 6.72 -7.66 -9.93
C ASN A 120 8.04 -7.72 -9.16
N PHE A 121 8.14 -7.07 -8.00
CA PHE A 121 9.32 -7.11 -7.14
C PHE A 121 9.45 -8.50 -6.48
N LEU A 122 8.35 -9.11 -6.05
CA LEU A 122 8.34 -10.53 -5.69
C LEU A 122 8.67 -11.42 -6.89
N ASN A 123 8.16 -11.18 -8.11
CA ASN A 123 8.59 -11.97 -9.29
C ASN A 123 10.04 -11.73 -9.73
N LEU A 124 10.65 -10.59 -9.38
CA LEU A 124 12.05 -10.28 -9.73
C LEU A 124 13.03 -10.85 -8.69
N PHE A 125 12.66 -10.85 -7.39
CA PHE A 125 13.46 -11.44 -6.31
C PHE A 125 13.11 -12.91 -6.01
N VAL A 126 11.89 -13.33 -6.32
CA VAL A 126 11.35 -14.71 -6.32
C VAL A 126 10.95 -15.03 -7.77
N GLY A 127 11.94 -15.04 -8.66
CA GLY A 127 11.70 -15.44 -10.03
C GLY A 127 11.18 -16.87 -10.15
N PRO A 128 10.49 -17.22 -11.24
CA PRO A 128 10.25 -18.60 -11.69
C PRO A 128 11.55 -19.32 -12.12
N LYS A 129 12.68 -19.03 -11.45
CA LYS A 129 13.93 -19.79 -11.49
C LYS A 129 14.20 -20.59 -10.20
N SER A 130 13.30 -20.59 -9.21
CA SER A 130 13.37 -21.53 -8.08
C SER A 130 12.23 -22.56 -8.04
N GLU A 131 11.36 -22.62 -9.07
CA GLU A 131 10.39 -23.72 -9.23
C GLU A 131 10.51 -24.47 -10.57
N LYS A 132 11.64 -24.27 -11.28
CA LYS A 132 12.06 -25.12 -12.41
C LYS A 132 13.21 -26.08 -12.08
N VAL A 133 13.46 -26.36 -10.80
CA VAL A 133 14.33 -27.47 -10.36
C VAL A 133 13.54 -28.38 -9.41
N LYS A 134 12.40 -28.87 -9.92
CA LYS A 134 11.67 -30.06 -9.42
C LYS A 134 12.05 -31.31 -10.24
N TRP A 135 13.31 -31.39 -10.69
CA TRP A 135 13.89 -32.55 -11.38
C TRP A 135 15.16 -33.06 -10.67
N LEU A 136 15.34 -32.77 -9.38
CA LEU A 136 16.41 -33.43 -8.61
C LEU A 136 15.95 -34.13 -7.34
N PHE A 137 14.63 -34.21 -7.08
CA PHE A 137 14.00 -35.23 -6.24
C PHE A 137 12.56 -35.43 -6.69
#